data_AF-A0A024GX38-F1
#
_entry.id   AF-A0A024GX38-F1
#
_cell.length_a   1.000
_cell.length_b   1.000
_cell.length_c   1.000
_cell.angle_alpha   90.00
_cell.angle_beta   90.00
_cell.angle_gamma   90.00
#
_symmetry.space_group_name_H-M   'P 1'
#
loop_
_entity.id
_entity.type
_entity.pdbx_description
1 polymer ?
#
loop_
_entity_poly.entity_id
_entity_poly.type
_entity_poly.pdbx_seq_one_letter_code
_entity_poly.pdbx_strand_id
1 'polypeptide(L)'
;MPTLRFQLDGVPYEYEWTQPDFTGKAVQRYTYGQEPKVIASLDLSDGRTVEIHGYAEHWTNDEVVIVWTDDNFQHCSAWMPTRKVRRPDGDEWDGKFVSR
;
A
#
# COMPACT_ATOMS: atom_id res chain seq x y z
N MET A 1 12.51 -4.64 -11.77
CA MET A 1 11.34 -4.58 -10.86
C MET A 1 11.03 -3.11 -10.66
N PRO A 2 9.75 -2.70 -10.62
CA PRO A 2 9.42 -1.34 -10.23
C PRO A 2 10.00 -0.99 -8.85
N THR A 3 10.52 0.23 -8.73
CA THR A 3 11.10 0.77 -7.49
C THR A 3 10.31 2.02 -7.10
N LEU A 4 9.90 2.09 -5.83
CA LEU A 4 9.16 3.20 -5.25
C LEU A 4 10.01 3.80 -4.14
N ARG A 5 10.22 5.10 -4.24
CA ARG A 5 10.88 5.90 -3.22
C ARG A 5 9.85 6.79 -2.56
N PHE A 6 9.82 6.79 -1.24
CA PHE A 6 8.84 7.55 -0.46
C PHE A 6 9.44 7.91 0.90
N GLN A 7 8.84 8.89 1.57
CA GLN A 7 9.28 9.37 2.88
C GLN A 7 8.16 9.25 3.92
N LEU A 8 8.46 8.66 5.08
CA LEU A 8 7.57 8.64 6.25
C LEU A 8 8.33 9.12 7.49
N ASP A 9 7.71 10.01 8.25
CA ASP A 9 8.27 10.66 9.43
C ASP A 9 9.67 11.24 9.20
N GLY A 10 9.90 11.83 8.03
CA GLY A 10 11.22 12.37 7.66
C GLY A 10 12.25 11.34 7.20
N VAL A 11 11.91 10.04 7.21
CA VAL A 11 12.82 8.95 6.86
C VAL A 11 12.57 8.48 5.42
N PRO A 12 13.59 8.47 4.54
CA PRO A 12 13.45 7.97 3.18
C PRO A 12 13.49 6.43 3.15
N TYR A 13 12.61 5.86 2.34
CA TYR A 13 12.50 4.42 2.12
C TYR A 13 12.52 4.09 0.62
N GLU A 14 13.05 2.91 0.31
CA GLU A 14 13.01 2.33 -1.04
C GLU A 14 12.36 0.96 -0.98
N TYR A 15 11.33 0.78 -1.80
CA TYR A 15 10.57 -0.46 -1.91
C TYR A 15 10.60 -0.97 -3.35
N GLU A 16 10.97 -2.23 -3.50
CA GLU A 16 10.89 -2.94 -4.77
C GLU A 16 9.73 -3.93 -4.72
N TRP A 17 8.91 -3.94 -5.77
CA TRP A 17 7.87 -4.93 -5.92
C TRP A 17 7.82 -5.48 -7.31
N THR A 18 7.19 -6.64 -7.43
CA THR A 18 6.85 -7.22 -8.72
C THR A 18 5.40 -6.87 -9.01
N GLN A 19 5.14 -6.32 -10.20
CA GLN A 19 3.77 -6.15 -10.65
C GLN A 19 3.16 -7.54 -10.84
N PRO A 20 2.03 -7.84 -10.19
CA PRO A 20 1.43 -9.15 -10.32
C PRO A 20 0.90 -9.43 -11.72
N ASP A 21 0.82 -10.72 -12.05
CA ASP A 21 0.03 -11.18 -13.19
C ASP A 21 -1.44 -11.31 -12.78
N PHE A 22 -2.31 -10.58 -13.48
CA PHE A 22 -3.76 -10.56 -13.26
C PHE A 22 -4.53 -11.46 -14.23
N THR A 23 -3.84 -12.16 -15.12
CA THR A 23 -4.47 -13.01 -16.13
C THR A 23 -5.31 -14.09 -15.45
N GLY A 24 -6.63 -14.03 -15.66
CA GLY A 24 -7.59 -14.98 -15.09
C GLY A 24 -7.91 -14.78 -13.60
N LYS A 25 -7.43 -13.71 -12.96
CA LYS A 25 -7.76 -13.40 -11.56
C LYS A 25 -8.98 -12.50 -11.48
N ALA A 26 -9.88 -12.79 -10.53
CA ALA A 26 -10.95 -11.87 -10.17
C ALA A 26 -10.35 -10.67 -9.40
N VAL A 27 -10.58 -9.46 -9.92
CA VAL A 27 -10.15 -8.22 -9.27
C VAL A 27 -11.38 -7.48 -8.76
N GLN A 28 -11.46 -7.31 -7.45
CA GLN A 28 -12.41 -6.41 -6.81
C GLN A 28 -11.84 -5.00 -6.77
N ARG A 29 -12.60 -4.03 -7.25
CA ARG A 29 -12.25 -2.61 -7.20
C ARG A 29 -13.24 -1.86 -6.33
N TYR A 30 -12.74 -0.95 -5.51
CA TYR A 30 -13.57 -0.11 -4.66
C TYR A 30 -13.90 1.22 -5.35
N THR A 31 -15.11 1.72 -5.09
CA THR A 31 -15.52 3.06 -5.52
C THR A 31 -14.79 4.10 -4.68
N TYR A 32 -14.54 5.27 -5.26
CA TYR A 32 -13.96 6.41 -4.55
C TYR A 32 -14.73 6.75 -3.27
N GLY A 33 -14.00 6.88 -2.15
CA GLY A 33 -14.55 7.11 -0.81
C GLY A 33 -15.04 5.85 -0.09
N GLN A 34 -14.96 4.68 -0.74
CA GLN A 34 -15.31 3.39 -0.15
C GLN A 34 -14.12 2.44 -0.03
N GLU A 35 -12.91 2.92 -0.34
CA GLU A 35 -11.69 2.15 -0.21
C GLU A 35 -11.47 1.77 1.27
N PRO A 36 -11.25 0.49 1.58
CA PRO A 36 -10.93 0.08 2.93
C PRO A 36 -9.60 0.66 3.39
N LYS A 37 -9.59 1.22 4.60
CA LYS A 37 -8.38 1.55 5.34
C LYS A 37 -7.63 0.27 5.68
N VAL A 38 -6.32 0.26 5.45
CA VAL A 38 -5.47 -0.89 5.70
C VAL A 38 -4.08 -0.52 6.18
N ILE A 39 -3.54 -1.37 7.02
CA ILE A 39 -2.16 -1.33 7.48
C ILE A 39 -1.40 -2.42 6.74
N ALA A 40 -0.28 -2.07 6.10
CA ALA A 40 0.52 -3.01 5.32
C ALA A 40 1.99 -2.97 5.72
N SER A 41 2.63 -4.14 5.77
CA SER A 41 4.06 -4.27 6.08
C SER A 41 4.89 -4.44 4.81
N LEU A 42 5.68 -3.43 4.44
CA LEU A 42 6.57 -3.45 3.28
C LEU A 42 7.94 -4.01 3.66
N ASP A 43 8.44 -4.99 2.91
CA ASP A 43 9.85 -5.41 3.00
C ASP A 43 10.65 -4.52 2.06
N LEU A 44 11.52 -3.70 2.63
CA LEU A 44 12.33 -2.72 1.94
C LEU A 44 13.53 -3.37 1.26
N SER A 45 14.10 -2.67 0.27
CA SER A 45 15.28 -3.15 -0.48
C SER A 45 16.51 -3.38 0.39
N ASP A 46 16.58 -2.73 1.56
CA ASP A 46 17.66 -2.88 2.54
C ASP A 46 17.42 -4.00 3.58
N GLY A 47 16.34 -4.77 3.42
CA GLY A 47 15.99 -5.88 4.30
C GLY A 47 15.24 -5.47 5.58
N ARG A 48 14.96 -4.19 5.78
CA ARG A 48 14.08 -3.73 6.86
C ARG A 48 12.61 -3.88 6.48
N THR A 49 11.73 -3.87 7.48
CA THR A 49 10.29 -3.80 7.26
C THR A 49 9.77 -2.46 7.76
N VAL A 50 8.87 -1.84 7.00
CA VAL A 50 8.16 -0.62 7.43
C VAL A 50 6.65 -0.82 7.32
N GLU A 51 5.93 -0.27 8.28
CA GLU A 51 4.47 -0.25 8.27
C GLU A 51 3.97 0.99 7.51
N ILE A 52 2.99 0.79 6.63
CA ILE A 52 2.32 1.86 5.91
C ILE A 52 0.82 1.83 6.19
N HIS A 53 0.23 3.01 6.32
CA HIS A 53 -1.20 3.18 6.52
C HIS A 53 -1.76 3.78 5.24
N GLY A 54 -2.54 2.97 4.51
CA GLY A 54 -3.04 3.33 3.19
C GLY A 54 -4.45 2.82 2.91
N TYR A 55 -4.98 3.19 1.77
CA TYR A 55 -6.26 2.70 1.28
C TYR A 55 -6.02 1.59 0.29
N ALA A 56 -6.93 0.62 0.24
CA ALA A 56 -6.83 -0.45 -0.72
C ALA A 56 -7.80 -0.24 -1.89
N GLU A 57 -7.24 0.02 -3.08
CA GLU A 57 -8.02 0.32 -4.29
C GLU A 57 -8.46 -0.93 -5.04
N HIS A 58 -7.57 -1.92 -5.13
CA HIS A 58 -7.76 -3.13 -5.90
C HIS A 58 -7.41 -4.34 -5.04
N TRP A 59 -8.29 -5.34 -5.03
CA TRP A 59 -8.10 -6.59 -4.29
C TRP A 59 -8.25 -7.79 -5.22
N THR A 60 -7.36 -8.75 -5.05
CA THR A 60 -7.52 -10.13 -5.51
C THR A 60 -7.49 -11.05 -4.28
N ASN A 61 -7.64 -12.36 -4.47
CA ASN A 61 -7.50 -13.30 -3.36
C ASN A 61 -6.10 -13.25 -2.72
N ASP A 62 -5.06 -13.07 -3.55
CA ASP A 62 -3.66 -13.20 -3.13
C ASP A 62 -2.97 -11.85 -2.91
N GLU A 63 -3.41 -10.82 -3.62
CA GLU A 63 -2.70 -9.54 -3.74
C GLU A 63 -3.65 -8.34 -3.69
N VAL A 64 -3.15 -7.21 -3.22
CA VAL A 64 -3.89 -5.95 -3.07
C VAL A 64 -3.02 -4.75 -3.46
N VAL A 65 -3.62 -3.73 -4.07
CA VAL A 65 -2.98 -2.42 -4.27
C VAL A 65 -3.26 -1.56 -3.05
N ILE A 66 -2.19 -1.12 -2.40
CA ILE A 66 -2.26 -0.11 -1.35
C ILE A 66 -1.83 1.22 -1.94
N VAL A 67 -2.60 2.26 -1.67
CA VAL A 67 -2.28 3.65 -2.00
C VAL A 67 -2.14 4.47 -0.72
N TRP A 68 -1.16 5.36 -0.69
CA TRP A 68 -0.90 6.26 0.43
C TRP A 68 -0.23 7.54 -0.08
N THR A 69 -0.19 8.56 0.77
CA THR A 69 0.55 9.79 0.51
C THR A 69 1.75 9.85 1.45
N ASP A 70 2.93 10.09 0.89
CA ASP A 70 4.15 10.26 1.67
C ASP A 70 4.25 11.69 2.25
N ASP A 71 5.28 11.96 3.05
CA ASP A 71 5.48 13.28 3.66
C ASP A 71 5.70 14.42 2.66
N ASN A 72 6.10 14.11 1.42
CA ASN A 72 6.33 15.07 0.36
C ASN A 72 5.08 15.28 -0.52
N PHE A 73 3.91 14.82 -0.06
CA PHE A 73 2.67 14.79 -0.83
C PHE A 73 2.75 13.95 -2.11
N GLN A 74 3.70 13.02 -2.20
CA GLN A 74 3.80 12.08 -3.30
C GLN A 74 2.72 11.01 -3.17
N HIS A 75 1.93 10.84 -4.22
CA HIS A 75 1.00 9.72 -4.32
C HIS A 75 1.77 8.43 -4.56
N CYS A 76 1.73 7.53 -3.59
CA CYS A 76 2.41 6.24 -3.61
C CYS A 76 1.39 5.12 -3.81
N SER A 77 1.78 4.10 -4.59
CA SER A 77 0.94 2.93 -4.85
C SER A 77 1.81 1.70 -5.01
N ALA A 78 1.44 0.59 -4.37
CA ALA A 78 2.18 -0.65 -4.51
C ALA A 78 1.30 -1.89 -4.39
N TRP A 79 1.67 -2.94 -5.12
CA TRP A 79 1.07 -4.26 -4.98
C TRP A 79 1.74 -5.03 -3.86
N MET A 80 0.92 -5.71 -3.06
CA MET A 80 1.37 -6.47 -1.91
C MET A 80 0.54 -7.75 -1.71
N PRO A 81 1.14 -8.83 -1.19
CA PRO A 81 0.38 -10.00 -0.77
C PRO A 81 -0.66 -9.65 0.30
N THR A 82 -1.89 -10.17 0.19
CA THR A 82 -2.97 -9.94 1.17
C THR A 82 -2.57 -10.37 2.58
N ARG A 83 -1.72 -11.40 2.72
CA ARG A 83 -1.15 -11.83 4.02
C ARG A 83 -0.30 -10.77 4.74
N LYS A 84 0.15 -9.73 4.04
CA LYS A 84 0.91 -8.61 4.61
C LYS A 84 0.05 -7.39 4.91
N VAL A 85 -1.26 -7.52 4.71
CA VAL A 85 -2.21 -6.43 4.83
C VAL A 85 -3.28 -6.83 5.83
N ARG A 86 -3.57 -5.92 6.75
CA ARG A 86 -4.63 -6.08 7.75
C ARG A 86 -5.49 -4.83 7.80
N ARG A 87 -6.70 -4.96 8.33
CA ARG A 87 -7.49 -3.78 8.70
C ARG A 87 -6.90 -3.17 9.97
N PRO A 88 -6.89 -1.83 10.09
CA PRO A 88 -6.56 -1.18 11.34
C PRO A 88 -7.63 -1.52 12.39
N ASP A 89 -7.20 -1.72 13.63
CA ASP A 89 -8.09 -1.63 14.78
C ASP A 89 -8.36 -0.15 15.12
N GLY A 90 -9.36 0.11 15.98
CA GLY A 90 -9.99 1.43 16.18
C GLY A 90 -9.08 2.65 15.99
N ASP A 91 -8.07 2.80 16.85
CA ASP A 91 -7.20 3.99 16.91
C ASP A 91 -5.84 3.79 16.23
N GLU A 92 -5.61 2.69 15.53
CA GLU A 92 -4.33 2.42 14.85
C GLU A 92 -4.19 3.18 13.53
N TRP A 93 -5.27 3.78 13.04
CA TRP A 93 -5.26 4.42 11.73
C TRP A 93 -4.64 5.82 11.78
N ASP A 94 -3.40 5.96 11.26
CA ASP A 94 -2.71 7.25 11.09
C ASP A 94 -2.35 7.57 9.62
N GLY A 95 -3.09 6.97 8.68
CA GLY A 95 -2.80 7.12 7.24
C GLY A 95 -3.13 8.50 6.69
N LYS A 96 -2.21 9.08 5.92
CA LYS A 96 -2.41 10.27 5.09
C LYS A 96 -2.74 9.84 3.66
N PHE A 97 -3.87 10.27 3.14
CA PHE A 97 -4.21 10.09 1.74
C PHE A 97 -4.84 11.35 1.18
N VAL A 98 -4.19 11.91 0.18
CA VAL A 98 -4.75 13.00 -0.63
C VAL A 98 -5.15 12.38 -1.96
N SER A 99 -6.45 12.34 -2.21
CA SER A 99 -7.00 11.95 -3.51
C SER A 99 -6.45 12.85 -4.61
N ARG A 100 -6.03 12.24 -5.72
CA ARG A 100 -5.52 12.93 -6.90
C ARG A 100 -6.55 13.87 -7.54
#